data_AF-A0A7Z8VS93-F1
#
_entry.id   AF-A0A7Z8VS93-F1
#
_cell.length_a   1.000
_cell.length_b   1.000
_cell.length_c   1.000
_cell.angle_alpha   90.00
_cell.angle_beta   90.00
_cell.angle_gamma   90.00
#
_symmetry.space_group_name_H-M   'P 1'
#
loop_
_entity.id
_entity.type
_entity.pdbx_description
1 polymer ?
#
loop_
_entity_poly.entity_id
_entity_poly.type
_entity_poly.pdbx_seq_one_letter_code
_entity_poly.pdbx_strand_id
1 'polypeptide(L)' 'MLDFIGNFEQRHSIKLEPIYTGKMLYGIYALIKQVFFKPGQKIIAVHTGGLQGNRGFSALK' A
#
# COMPACT_ATOMS: atom_id res chain seq x y z
N MET A 1 7.47 5.27 4.60
CA MET A 1 6.51 4.14 4.41
C MET A 1 5.14 4.47 4.96
N LEU A 2 5.02 4.91 6.22
CA LEU A 2 3.73 5.36 6.78
C LEU A 2 3.14 6.53 5.98
N ASP A 3 3.98 7.46 5.50
CA ASP A 3 3.53 8.54 4.61
C ASP A 3 2.94 8.02 3.29
N PHE A 4 3.48 6.92 2.75
CA PHE A 4 2.89 6.30 1.55
C PHE A 4 1.50 5.78 1.85
N ILE A 5 1.32 5.12 2.99
CA ILE A 5 0.00 4.63 3.42
C ILE A 5 -0.98 5.82 3.56
N GLY A 6 -0.59 6.89 4.24
CA GLY A 6 -1.43 8.09 4.39
C GLY A 6 -1.81 8.73 3.05
N ASN A 7 -0.83 8.93 2.16
CA ASN A 7 -1.07 9.48 0.82
C ASN A 7 -1.93 8.55 -0.06
N PHE A 8 -1.72 7.24 0.03
CA PHE A 8 -2.52 6.25 -0.69
C PHE A 8 -3.97 6.25 -0.19
N GLU A 9 -4.16 6.25 1.13
CA GLU A 9 -5.48 6.31 1.77
C GLU A 9 -6.23 7.59 1.36
N GLN A 10 -5.56 8.74 1.37
CA GLN A 10 -6.14 10.01 0.94
C GLN A 10 -6.55 9.98 -0.54
N ARG A 11 -5.70 9.44 -1.41
CA ARG A 11 -5.94 9.42 -2.87
C ARG A 11 -7.01 8.43 -3.31
N HIS A 12 -7.08 7.27 -2.66
CA HIS A 12 -7.88 6.13 -3.12
C HIS A 12 -9.05 5.79 -2.21
N SER A 13 -9.10 6.37 -1.00
CA SER A 13 -10.10 6.02 0.03
C SER A 13 -10.11 4.54 0.43
N ILE A 14 -8.97 3.86 0.28
CA ILE A 14 -8.76 2.45 0.66
C ILE A 14 -7.79 2.42 1.84
N LYS A 15 -8.27 1.98 3.00
CA LYS A 15 -7.47 1.80 4.23
C LYS A 15 -6.44 0.70 4.05
N LEU A 16 -5.22 0.91 4.50
CA LEU A 16 -4.15 -0.08 4.55
C LEU A 16 -3.66 -0.26 5.98
N GLU A 17 -2.87 -1.30 6.19
CA GLU A 17 -2.12 -1.52 7.42
C GLU A 17 -0.62 -1.72 7.14
N PRO A 18 0.27 -1.39 8.09
CA PRO A 18 1.71 -1.32 7.84
C PRO A 18 2.45 -2.67 7.86
N ILE A 19 1.79 -3.77 8.18
CA ILE A 19 2.39 -5.10 8.29
C ILE A 19 2.42 -5.80 6.92
N TYR A 20 1.31 -5.80 6.16
CA TYR A 20 1.18 -6.55 4.90
C TYR A 20 0.73 -5.69 3.71
N THR A 21 -0.53 -5.26 3.70
CA THR A 21 -1.18 -4.57 2.57
C THR A 21 -0.48 -3.25 2.22
N GLY A 22 -0.02 -2.51 3.22
CA GLY A 22 0.81 -1.31 3.06
C GLY A 22 2.16 -1.61 2.40
N LYS A 23 2.85 -2.68 2.82
CA LYS A 23 4.13 -3.09 2.22
C LYS A 23 3.97 -3.60 0.80
N MET A 24 2.94 -4.40 0.55
CA MET A 24 2.62 -4.93 -0.78
C MET A 24 2.43 -3.77 -1.77
N LEU A 25 1.55 -2.81 -1.44
CA LEU A 25 1.28 -1.68 -2.33
C LEU A 25 2.48 -0.74 -2.44
N TYR A 26 3.23 -0.51 -1.36
CA TYR A 26 4.47 0.24 -1.41
C TYR A 26 5.47 -0.39 -2.38
N GLY A 27 5.64 -1.72 -2.32
CA GLY A 27 6.50 -2.48 -3.22
C GLY A 27 6.05 -2.41 -4.67
N ILE A 28 4.75 -2.59 -4.95
CA ILE A 28 4.20 -2.47 -6.31
C ILE A 28 4.48 -1.07 -6.88
N TYR A 29 4.23 0.00 -6.12
CA TYR A 29 4.50 1.37 -6.55
C TYR A 29 6.00 1.64 -6.75
N ALA A 30 6.86 1.07 -5.92
CA ALA A 30 8.31 1.16 -6.10
C ALA A 30 8.76 0.47 -7.39
N LEU A 31 8.25 -0.73 -7.69
CA LEU A 31 8.53 -1.46 -8.93
C LEU A 31 8.03 -0.71 -10.17
N ILE A 32 6.85 -0.07 -10.10
CA ILE A 32 6.33 0.79 -11.17
C ILE A 32 7.31 1.95 -11.45
N LYS A 33 7.80 2.63 -10.41
CA LYS A 33 8.78 3.73 -10.56
C LYS A 33 10.10 3.27 -11.16
N GLN A 34 10.48 2.02 -10.94
CA GLN A 34 11.69 1.41 -11.51
C GLN A 34 11.48 0.89 -12.94
N VAL A 35 10.30 1.10 -13.55
CA VAL A 35 9.95 0.59 -14.89
C VAL A 35 10.09 -0.94 -14.96
N PHE A 36 9.84 -1.63 -13.84
CA PHE A 36 9.94 -3.10 -13.76
C PHE A 36 8.85 -3.80 -14.58
N PHE A 37 7.64 -3.25 -14.58
CA PHE A 37 6.51 -3.76 -15.37
C PHE A 37 6.49 -3.12 -16.76
N LYS A 38 6.16 -3.90 -17.78
CA LYS A 38 6.06 -3.39 -19.15
C LYS A 38 4.87 -2.42 -19.28
N PRO A 39 4.96 -1.38 -20.13
CA PRO A 39 3.82 -0.51 -20.42
C PRO A 39 2.58 -1.31 -20.86
N GLY A 40 1.41 -0.96 -20.33
CA GLY A 40 0.14 -1.63 -20.63
C GLY A 40 -0.11 -2.94 -19.87
N GLN A 41 0.85 -3.43 -19.06
CA GLN A 41 0.66 -4.60 -18.22
C GLN A 41 -0.38 -4.30 -17.12
N LYS A 42 -1.38 -5.18 -16.97
CA LYS A 42 -2.40 -5.08 -15.91
C LYS A 42 -1.90 -5.79 -14.65
N ILE A 43 -2.04 -5.13 -13.50
CA ILE A 43 -1.66 -5.66 -12.19
C ILE A 43 -2.92 -5.75 -11.34
N ILE A 44 -3.15 -6.92 -10.74
CA ILE A 44 -4.22 -7.13 -9.75
C ILE A 44 -3.56 -7.28 -8.38
N ALA A 45 -3.80 -6.31 -7.51
CA ALA A 45 -3.39 -6.39 -6.11
C ALA A 45 -4.58 -6.85 -5.26
N VAL A 46 -4.43 -7.95 -4.53
CA VAL A 46 -5.49 -8.47 -3.65
C VAL A 46 -5.33 -7.88 -2.26
N HIS A 47 -6.25 -7.00 -1.88
CA HIS A 47 -6.30 -6.46 -0.52
C HIS A 47 -6.94 -7.47 0.43
N THR A 48 -6.14 -8.27 1.12
CA THR A 48 -6.61 -9.38 1.97
C THR A 48 -7.20 -8.97 3.33
N GLY A 49 -7.18 -7.68 3.67
CA GLY A 49 -7.74 -7.17 4.92
C GLY A 49 -6.65 -6.90 5.96
N GLY A 50 -6.84 -7.38 7.20
CA GLY A 50 -5.81 -7.29 8.25
C GLY A 50 -5.76 -5.97 9.01
N LEU A 51 -6.71 -5.05 8.79
CA LEU A 51 -6.70 -3.68 9.34
C LEU A 51 -6.58 -3.60 10.87
N GLN A 52 -6.85 -4.68 11.60
CA GLN A 52 -6.53 -4.80 13.02
C GLN A 52 -5.06 -4.52 13.35
N GLY A 53 -4.14 -4.74 12.39
CA GLY A 53 -2.72 -4.41 12.50
C GLY A 53 -2.46 -2.92 12.77
N ASN A 54 -3.39 -2.03 12.40
CA ASN A 54 -3.27 -0.60 12.67
C ASN A 54 -3.31 -0.24 14.17
N ARG A 55 -3.82 -1.12 15.05
CA ARG A 55 -3.87 -0.85 16.49
C ARG A 55 -2.48 -0.66 17.10
N GLY A 56 -1.46 -1.35 16.59
CA GLY A 56 -0.08 -1.19 17.05
C GLY A 56 0.60 0.09 16.57
N PHE A 57 -0.05 0.86 15.68
CA PHE A 57 0.55 2.01 15.00
C PHE A 57 -0.31 3.28 15.11
N SER A 58 -1.35 3.27 15.95
CA SER A 58 -2.30 4.38 16.04
C SER A 58 -1.68 5.69 16.55
N ALA A 59 -0.58 5.63 17.32
CA ALA A 59 0.15 6.82 17.78
C ALA A 59 1.12 7.39 16.72
N LEU A 60 1.30 6.68 15.60
CA LEU A 60 2.22 7.04 14.50
C LEU A 60 1.46 7.41 13.21
N LYS A 61 0.13 7.30 13.23
CA LYS A 61 -0.77 7.63 12.12
C LYS A 61 -1.43 8.99 12.34
#